data_AF-A0A4U1JFH8-F1
#
_entry.id   AF-A0A4U1JFH8-F1
#
_cell.length_a   1.000
_cell.length_b   1.000
_cell.length_c   1.000
_cell.angle_alpha   90.00
_cell.angle_beta   90.00
_cell.angle_gamma   90.00
#
_symmetry.space_group_name_H-M   'P 1'
#
loop_
_entity.id
_entity.type
_entity.pdbx_description
1 polymer ?
#
loop_
_entity_poly.entity_id
_entity_poly.type
_entity_poly.pdbx_seq_one_letter_code
_entity_poly.pdbx_strand_id
1 'polypeptide(L)'
;MTNSSSLSLVLRGAVFTSLVCIAAACGSAETDLDPRPPCTGPGCVNPSGGVNPSGGGGGAGGQGGEGGTLSNDVTGNVGVLNEPSFAQIGPYAGAATIFATSNTGMPLEAPYGDAVTSFSLPTVISGTPWIFVRDETNGATGILSTHSAVRVPSSGPVTLPVVDRNVLASIAGTLPAPIVVDTTRAHLIIKVSRNNQPLSGVALTTSLPGAEVVYDTGVGLYSNQTNLTGPAGVILVFDVDAPQTAEQRTFTLTDANQQGFMIQLPIQAGAATVAGFTL
;
A
#
# COMPACT_ATOMS: atom_id res chain seq x y z
N MET A 1 30.82 32.39 -66.04
CA MET A 1 31.42 31.07 -66.28
C MET A 1 30.85 30.12 -65.23
N THR A 2 29.59 29.68 -65.34
CA THR A 2 29.14 28.45 -66.03
C THR A 2 30.03 27.24 -65.75
N ASN A 3 29.57 26.34 -64.86
CA ASN A 3 29.43 24.93 -65.24
C ASN A 3 28.44 24.20 -64.34
N SER A 4 27.37 23.75 -65.00
CA SER A 4 26.39 22.75 -64.58
C SER A 4 27.04 21.36 -64.57
N SER A 5 26.58 20.46 -63.68
CA SER A 5 26.49 19.02 -63.98
C SER A 5 25.53 18.34 -63.01
N SER A 6 24.47 17.81 -63.61
CA SER A 6 23.37 17.04 -63.06
C SER A 6 23.82 15.64 -62.62
N LEU A 7 23.22 15.06 -61.58
CA LEU A 7 23.23 13.60 -61.39
C LEU A 7 21.95 13.07 -60.75
N SER A 8 21.63 11.84 -61.16
CA SER A 8 20.31 11.23 -61.26
C SER A 8 19.64 10.76 -59.98
N LEU A 9 18.31 10.82 -60.09
CA LEU A 9 17.25 10.11 -59.38
C LEU A 9 17.55 8.62 -59.11
N VAL A 10 17.41 8.18 -57.85
CA VAL A 10 17.11 6.79 -57.49
C VAL A 10 15.96 6.79 -56.49
N LEU A 11 14.75 6.54 -57.00
CA LEU A 11 13.54 6.28 -56.24
C LEU A 11 13.59 4.83 -55.73
N ARG A 12 13.70 4.61 -54.42
CA ARG A 12 13.47 3.29 -53.81
C ARG A 12 12.30 3.40 -52.84
N GLY A 13 11.21 2.75 -53.20
CA GLY A 13 9.99 2.67 -52.40
C GLY A 13 10.21 1.86 -51.12
N ALA A 14 9.82 2.46 -49.99
CA ALA A 14 9.66 1.76 -48.73
C ALA A 14 8.17 1.39 -48.59
N VAL A 15 7.89 0.09 -48.64
CA VAL A 15 6.58 -0.48 -48.28
C VAL A 15 6.49 -0.45 -46.75
N PHE A 16 5.67 0.46 -46.22
CA PHE A 16 5.32 0.51 -44.81
C PHE A 16 4.26 -0.55 -44.50
N THR A 17 4.69 -1.72 -44.03
CA THR A 17 3.81 -2.72 -43.40
C THR A 17 3.63 -2.30 -41.94
N SER A 18 2.55 -1.58 -41.64
CA SER A 18 2.22 -1.20 -40.26
C SER A 18 1.63 -2.42 -39.53
N LEU A 19 2.41 -2.93 -38.57
CA LEU A 19 2.06 -4.02 -37.68
C LEU A 19 1.01 -3.50 -36.69
N VAL A 20 -0.20 -4.07 -36.72
CA VAL A 20 -1.23 -3.83 -35.71
C VAL A 20 -0.81 -4.54 -34.43
N CYS A 21 -0.19 -3.81 -33.50
CA CYS A 21 -0.03 -4.27 -32.12
C CYS A 21 -1.41 -4.29 -31.47
N ILE A 22 -1.93 -5.50 -31.22
CA ILE A 22 -3.03 -5.73 -30.30
C ILE A 22 -2.51 -5.32 -28.92
N ALA A 23 -2.89 -4.13 -28.47
CA ALA A 23 -2.74 -3.74 -27.09
C ALA A 23 -3.65 -4.65 -26.25
N ALA A 24 -3.06 -5.69 -25.67
CA ALA A 24 -3.65 -6.31 -24.49
C ALA A 24 -3.69 -5.23 -23.42
N ALA A 25 -4.86 -4.64 -23.21
CA ALA A 25 -5.13 -3.79 -22.08
C ALA A 25 -4.90 -4.63 -20.82
N CYS A 26 -3.73 -4.48 -20.20
CA CYS A 26 -3.57 -4.83 -18.79
C CYS A 26 -4.54 -3.93 -18.03
N GLY A 27 -5.68 -4.49 -17.65
CA GLY A 27 -6.50 -3.87 -16.62
C GLY A 27 -5.63 -3.73 -15.37
N SER A 28 -5.60 -2.53 -14.80
CA SER A 28 -4.97 -2.28 -13.51
C SER A 28 -5.51 -3.31 -12.52
N ALA A 29 -4.64 -4.13 -11.92
CA ALA A 29 -5.04 -4.91 -10.77
C ALA A 29 -5.52 -3.91 -9.70
N GLU A 30 -6.83 -3.89 -9.43
CA GLU A 30 -7.47 -3.07 -8.40
C GLU A 30 -6.86 -3.47 -7.04
N THR A 31 -5.79 -2.79 -6.66
CA THR A 31 -5.29 -2.78 -5.30
C THR A 31 -6.13 -1.77 -4.54
N ASP A 32 -7.31 -2.22 -4.10
CA ASP A 32 -8.17 -1.49 -3.17
C ASP A 32 -7.41 -1.40 -1.83
N LEU A 33 -6.50 -0.42 -1.74
CA LEU A 33 -5.80 -0.02 -0.52
C LEU A 33 -6.74 0.73 0.45
N ASP A 34 -8.00 0.96 0.05
CA ASP A 34 -9.01 1.64 0.86
C ASP A 34 -9.88 0.62 1.61
N PRO A 35 -9.97 0.69 2.96
CA PRO A 35 -10.88 -0.18 3.71
C PRO A 35 -12.32 0.29 3.49
N ARG A 36 -13.14 -0.59 2.91
CA ARG A 36 -14.60 -0.39 2.82
C ARG A 36 -15.23 -0.35 4.21
N PRO A 37 -16.32 0.43 4.41
CA PRO A 37 -16.90 0.66 5.74
C PRO A 37 -17.42 -0.62 6.41
N PRO A 38 -17.46 -0.66 7.76
CA PRO A 38 -18.17 -1.71 8.49
C PRO A 38 -19.64 -1.70 8.07
N CYS A 39 -20.21 -2.88 7.85
CA CYS A 39 -21.61 -3.01 7.50
C CYS A 39 -22.49 -2.49 8.67
N THR A 40 -23.18 -1.37 8.44
CA THR A 40 -24.21 -0.84 9.35
C THR A 40 -25.58 -1.14 8.77
N GLY A 41 -26.05 -2.37 8.95
CA GLY A 41 -27.40 -2.78 8.59
C GLY A 41 -27.93 -3.84 9.55
N PRO A 42 -29.26 -3.89 9.80
CA PRO A 42 -29.87 -4.95 10.60
C PRO A 42 -29.65 -6.29 9.88
N GLY A 43 -28.71 -7.08 10.40
CA GLY A 43 -28.23 -8.32 9.76
C GLY A 43 -26.71 -8.49 9.79
N CYS A 44 -25.95 -7.47 10.16
CA CYS A 44 -24.50 -7.56 10.26
C CYS A 44 -24.03 -7.93 11.67
N VAL A 45 -23.50 -9.15 11.82
CA VAL A 45 -22.82 -9.63 13.03
C VAL A 45 -21.37 -9.16 12.99
N ASN A 46 -21.00 -8.32 13.96
CA ASN A 46 -19.63 -7.96 14.25
C ASN A 46 -18.97 -9.13 15.02
N PRO A 47 -17.87 -9.75 14.55
CA PRO A 47 -17.25 -10.85 15.26
C PRO A 47 -16.45 -10.31 16.46
N SER A 48 -17.15 -10.01 17.55
CA SER A 48 -16.53 -9.87 18.87
C SER A 48 -16.58 -11.22 19.58
N GLY A 49 -15.42 -11.81 19.87
CA GLY A 49 -15.33 -12.89 20.85
C GLY A 49 -14.22 -13.90 20.62
N GLY A 50 -13.01 -13.58 21.07
CA GLY A 50 -12.11 -14.60 21.60
C GLY A 50 -12.51 -14.86 23.05
N VAL A 51 -12.98 -16.08 23.37
CA VAL A 51 -13.23 -16.51 24.75
C VAL A 51 -12.58 -17.87 25.00
N ASN A 52 -11.80 -17.91 26.07
CA ASN A 52 -11.18 -19.10 26.66
C ASN A 52 -12.24 -20.16 27.08
N PRO A 53 -11.92 -21.46 27.11
CA PRO A 53 -12.91 -22.50 27.36
C PRO A 53 -13.05 -22.81 28.85
N SER A 54 -14.25 -22.67 29.41
CA SER A 54 -14.64 -23.35 30.65
C SER A 54 -16.15 -23.51 30.75
N GLY A 55 -16.62 -24.76 30.87
CA GLY A 55 -17.86 -25.09 31.59
C GLY A 55 -19.13 -25.36 30.77
N GLY A 56 -19.40 -26.66 30.57
CA GLY A 56 -20.69 -27.35 30.68
C GLY A 56 -22.04 -26.68 30.38
N GLY A 57 -22.79 -27.33 29.49
CA GLY A 57 -24.21 -27.62 29.70
C GLY A 57 -25.24 -26.95 28.79
N GLY A 58 -26.13 -27.78 28.20
CA GLY A 58 -27.50 -27.40 27.83
C GLY A 58 -27.69 -26.81 26.42
N GLY A 59 -28.26 -27.60 25.51
CA GLY A 59 -28.46 -27.21 24.12
C GLY A 59 -29.65 -26.28 23.84
N ALA A 60 -29.64 -25.71 22.64
CA ALA A 60 -30.78 -25.37 21.81
C ALA A 60 -30.26 -25.12 20.38
N GLY A 61 -30.90 -25.72 19.38
CA GLY A 61 -30.43 -25.69 17.98
C GLY A 61 -30.29 -24.29 17.42
N GLY A 62 -29.08 -23.96 16.99
CA GLY A 62 -28.77 -22.86 16.09
C GLY A 62 -28.54 -23.42 14.69
N GLN A 63 -29.19 -22.82 13.70
CA GLN A 63 -29.05 -23.14 12.28
C GLN A 63 -27.56 -23.20 11.91
N GLY A 64 -27.19 -24.25 11.17
CA GLY A 64 -25.84 -24.42 10.67
C GLY A 64 -25.41 -23.16 9.95
N GLY A 65 -24.46 -22.44 10.55
CA GLY A 65 -23.76 -21.37 9.87
C GLY A 65 -23.17 -21.97 8.61
N GLU A 66 -23.47 -21.36 7.46
CA GLU A 66 -22.70 -21.59 6.26
C GLU A 66 -21.24 -21.43 6.68
N GLY A 67 -20.49 -22.54 6.60
CA GLY A 67 -19.10 -22.57 6.97
C GLY A 67 -18.41 -21.42 6.26
N GLY A 68 -17.83 -20.50 7.02
CA GLY A 68 -17.03 -19.43 6.44
C GLY A 68 -16.09 -20.07 5.44
N THR A 69 -16.17 -19.61 4.18
CA THR A 69 -15.41 -20.21 3.09
C THR A 69 -13.95 -20.26 3.52
N LEU A 70 -13.37 -21.46 3.48
CA LEU A 70 -11.97 -21.68 3.79
C LEU A 70 -11.15 -20.63 3.04
N SER A 71 -10.25 -19.97 3.77
CA SER A 71 -9.35 -18.97 3.20
C SER A 71 -8.70 -19.51 1.93
N ASN A 72 -8.88 -18.79 0.82
CA ASN A 72 -8.24 -19.12 -0.44
C ASN A 72 -6.77 -18.73 -0.37
N ASP A 73 -5.94 -19.52 -1.06
CA ASP A 73 -4.52 -19.18 -1.25
C ASP A 73 -4.43 -17.78 -1.87
N VAL A 74 -3.69 -16.90 -1.20
CA VAL A 74 -3.43 -15.56 -1.70
C VAL A 74 -2.26 -15.65 -2.65
N THR A 75 -2.54 -15.44 -3.92
CA THR A 75 -1.52 -15.34 -4.95
C THR A 75 -1.38 -13.89 -5.39
N GLY A 76 -0.22 -13.52 -5.90
CA GLY A 76 -0.01 -12.15 -6.27
C GLY A 76 1.39 -11.83 -6.75
N ASN A 77 1.62 -10.53 -6.94
CA ASN A 77 2.91 -9.98 -7.29
C ASN A 77 3.29 -8.85 -6.32
N VAL A 78 4.57 -8.49 -6.28
CA VAL A 78 5.03 -7.27 -5.63
C VAL A 78 5.12 -6.18 -6.68
N GLY A 79 4.81 -4.95 -6.30
CA GLY A 79 4.98 -3.77 -7.15
C GLY A 79 5.49 -2.59 -6.36
N VAL A 80 6.02 -1.56 -7.04
CA VAL A 80 6.68 -0.42 -6.41
C VAL A 80 5.82 0.82 -6.48
N LEU A 81 5.60 1.48 -5.35
CA LEU A 81 5.14 2.86 -5.27
C LEU A 81 6.33 3.78 -5.55
N ASN A 82 6.48 4.17 -6.81
CA ASN A 82 7.60 4.93 -7.34
C ASN A 82 7.21 6.35 -7.79
N GLU A 83 6.00 6.81 -7.44
CA GLU A 83 5.54 8.16 -7.70
C GLU A 83 5.09 8.87 -6.41
N PRO A 84 5.28 10.20 -6.30
CA PRO A 84 4.82 10.96 -5.13
C PRO A 84 3.31 10.92 -4.89
N SER A 85 2.50 10.57 -5.89
CA SER A 85 1.05 10.41 -5.74
C SER A 85 0.68 9.19 -4.89
N PHE A 86 1.58 8.19 -4.81
CA PHE A 86 1.32 6.85 -4.28
C PHE A 86 0.06 6.20 -4.86
N ALA A 87 -0.41 6.63 -6.03
CA ALA A 87 -1.65 6.15 -6.65
C ALA A 87 -1.41 5.03 -7.65
N GLN A 88 -0.19 4.96 -8.21
CA GLN A 88 0.20 3.96 -9.19
C GLN A 88 1.25 3.02 -8.61
N ILE A 89 1.11 1.74 -8.93
CA ILE A 89 2.07 0.71 -8.57
C ILE A 89 2.76 0.25 -9.85
N GLY A 90 4.06 0.54 -9.95
CA GLY A 90 4.92 0.06 -11.03
C GLY A 90 5.39 -1.38 -10.81
N PRO A 91 6.00 -2.01 -11.82
CA PRO A 91 6.57 -3.35 -11.69
C PRO A 91 7.76 -3.34 -10.71
N TYR A 92 7.83 -4.36 -9.85
CA TYR A 92 9.02 -4.65 -9.04
C TYR A 92 9.80 -5.81 -9.65
N ALA A 93 11.11 -5.63 -9.82
CA ALA A 93 12.01 -6.63 -10.42
C ALA A 93 13.10 -7.10 -9.42
N GLY A 94 12.95 -6.80 -8.13
CA GLY A 94 13.89 -7.25 -7.11
C GLY A 94 13.40 -8.49 -6.35
N ALA A 95 14.17 -8.90 -5.35
CA ALA A 95 13.86 -10.05 -4.50
C ALA A 95 13.32 -9.61 -3.13
N ALA A 96 12.29 -10.31 -2.67
CA ALA A 96 11.64 -10.04 -1.39
C ALA A 96 11.12 -11.33 -0.73
N THR A 97 10.89 -11.26 0.57
CA THR A 97 10.12 -12.27 1.32
C THR A 97 8.84 -11.64 1.82
N ILE A 98 7.71 -12.27 1.51
CA ILE A 98 6.39 -11.83 1.95
C ILE A 98 6.05 -12.56 3.24
N PHE A 99 5.64 -11.83 4.25
CA PHE A 99 5.16 -12.33 5.53
C PHE A 99 3.68 -11.98 5.72
N ALA A 100 2.90 -12.97 6.14
CA ALA A 100 1.50 -12.80 6.49
C ALA A 100 1.14 -13.66 7.71
N THR A 101 -0.10 -13.52 8.18
CA THR A 101 -0.66 -14.38 9.23
C THR A 101 -1.76 -15.24 8.64
N SER A 102 -1.73 -16.54 8.94
CA SER A 102 -2.79 -17.48 8.56
C SER A 102 -4.09 -17.17 9.31
N ASN A 103 -5.19 -17.78 8.85
CA ASN A 103 -6.47 -17.77 9.56
C ASN A 103 -6.43 -18.44 10.96
N THR A 104 -5.36 -19.17 11.28
CA THR A 104 -5.11 -19.77 12.60
C THR A 104 -4.13 -18.96 13.45
N GLY A 105 -3.65 -17.81 12.97
CA GLY A 105 -2.68 -16.99 13.68
C GLY A 105 -1.21 -17.42 13.51
N MET A 106 -0.94 -18.38 12.63
CA MET A 106 0.43 -18.85 12.36
C MET A 106 1.13 -17.92 11.36
N PRO A 107 2.43 -17.67 11.52
CA PRO A 107 3.20 -16.93 10.51
C PRO A 107 3.28 -17.74 9.22
N LEU A 108 3.13 -17.05 8.10
CA LEU A 108 3.31 -17.57 6.75
C LEU A 108 4.40 -16.77 6.06
N GLU A 109 5.19 -17.44 5.22
CA GLU A 109 6.20 -16.80 4.40
C GLU A 109 6.18 -17.33 2.96
N ALA A 110 6.47 -16.46 2.00
CA ALA A 110 6.62 -16.81 0.60
C ALA A 110 7.75 -16.01 -0.05
N PRO A 111 8.59 -16.62 -0.88
CA PRO A 111 9.62 -15.91 -1.63
C PRO A 111 9.04 -15.18 -2.85
N TYR A 112 9.72 -14.13 -3.29
CA TYR A 112 9.46 -13.40 -4.53
C TYR A 112 10.79 -12.91 -5.13
N GLY A 113 10.94 -12.94 -6.45
CA GLY A 113 12.11 -12.40 -7.14
C GLY A 113 12.36 -13.01 -8.52
N ASP A 114 13.61 -12.95 -8.98
CA ASP A 114 13.99 -13.24 -10.38
C ASP A 114 13.53 -14.60 -10.92
N ALA A 115 13.49 -15.63 -10.07
CA ALA A 115 13.01 -16.96 -10.44
C ALA A 115 11.52 -17.20 -10.14
N VAL A 116 10.91 -16.32 -9.34
CA VAL A 116 9.55 -16.46 -8.77
C VAL A 116 8.86 -15.10 -8.83
N THR A 117 8.23 -14.80 -9.97
CA THR A 117 7.59 -13.51 -10.23
C THR A 117 6.16 -13.40 -9.67
N SER A 118 5.72 -14.43 -8.96
CA SER A 118 4.47 -14.45 -8.19
C SER A 118 4.68 -15.16 -6.86
N PHE A 119 4.01 -14.68 -5.81
CA PHE A 119 3.99 -15.36 -4.52
C PHE A 119 2.69 -16.15 -4.35
N SER A 120 2.71 -17.13 -3.44
CA SER A 120 1.52 -17.84 -2.98
C SER A 120 1.60 -18.04 -1.47
N LEU A 121 0.59 -17.58 -0.74
CA LEU A 121 0.45 -17.75 0.70
C LEU A 121 -0.83 -18.51 1.00
N PRO A 122 -0.75 -19.75 1.53
CA PRO A 122 -1.94 -20.53 1.79
C PRO A 122 -2.68 -20.01 3.02
N THR A 123 -4.01 -20.08 3.02
CA THR A 123 -4.83 -19.86 4.22
C THR A 123 -4.67 -18.49 4.92
N VAL A 124 -4.33 -17.42 4.20
CA VAL A 124 -4.23 -16.05 4.78
C VAL A 124 -5.57 -15.60 5.36
N ILE A 125 -5.57 -14.92 6.51
CA ILE A 125 -6.81 -14.39 7.08
C ILE A 125 -7.57 -13.50 6.07
N SER A 126 -8.88 -13.72 5.93
CA SER A 126 -9.72 -12.94 5.02
C SER A 126 -9.96 -11.52 5.55
N GLY A 127 -10.24 -10.58 4.64
CA GLY A 127 -10.47 -9.17 4.99
C GLY A 127 -9.30 -8.28 4.56
N THR A 128 -8.85 -7.39 5.45
CA THR A 128 -7.74 -6.46 5.21
C THR A 128 -6.59 -6.75 6.19
N PRO A 129 -5.87 -7.88 6.04
CA PRO A 129 -4.71 -8.16 6.87
C PRO A 129 -3.56 -7.18 6.63
N TRP A 130 -2.69 -7.09 7.65
CA TRP A 130 -1.35 -6.58 7.47
C TRP A 130 -0.47 -7.64 6.81
N ILE A 131 0.13 -7.28 5.69
CA ILE A 131 1.11 -8.09 4.97
C ILE A 131 2.41 -7.29 4.92
N PHE A 132 3.53 -7.95 5.27
CA PHE A 132 4.85 -7.34 5.28
C PHE A 132 5.68 -7.88 4.13
N VAL A 133 6.15 -6.99 3.26
CA VAL A 133 7.10 -7.33 2.21
C VAL A 133 8.48 -6.90 2.67
N ARG A 134 9.34 -7.86 2.99
CA ARG A 134 10.72 -7.62 3.39
C ARG A 134 11.63 -7.59 2.17
N ASP A 135 12.38 -6.51 2.02
CA ASP A 135 13.44 -6.41 1.04
C ASP A 135 14.63 -7.29 1.48
N GLU A 136 14.97 -8.29 0.67
CA GLU A 136 16.12 -9.18 0.93
C GLU A 136 17.45 -8.59 0.46
N THR A 137 17.41 -7.45 -0.25
CA THR A 137 18.60 -6.80 -0.80
C THR A 137 19.20 -5.74 0.14
N ASN A 138 18.64 -5.59 1.35
CA ASN A 138 19.00 -4.55 2.32
C ASN A 138 19.00 -3.13 1.72
N GLY A 139 18.13 -2.88 0.73
CA GLY A 139 18.02 -1.60 0.04
C GLY A 139 18.84 -1.46 -1.22
N ALA A 140 19.55 -2.48 -1.67
CA ALA A 140 20.31 -2.39 -2.92
C ALA A 140 19.39 -2.12 -4.14
N THR A 141 18.12 -2.54 -4.08
CA THR A 141 17.12 -2.21 -5.10
C THR A 141 16.40 -0.87 -4.87
N GLY A 142 16.81 -0.09 -3.87
CA GLY A 142 16.25 1.24 -3.60
C GLY A 142 14.86 1.24 -2.96
N ILE A 143 14.37 0.12 -2.43
CA ILE A 143 13.05 0.03 -1.79
C ILE A 143 13.13 -0.05 -0.26
N LEU A 144 12.07 0.32 0.43
CA LEU A 144 11.88 0.01 1.86
C LEU A 144 11.09 -1.28 2.00
N SER A 145 11.45 -2.08 3.01
CA SER A 145 10.54 -3.12 3.49
C SER A 145 9.22 -2.47 3.88
N THR A 146 8.08 -3.04 3.52
CA THR A 146 6.80 -2.32 3.58
C THR A 146 5.72 -3.16 4.24
N HIS A 147 5.11 -2.62 5.30
CA HIS A 147 3.83 -3.10 5.83
C HIS A 147 2.71 -2.50 5.00
N SER A 148 1.76 -3.32 4.57
CA SER A 148 0.60 -2.86 3.81
C SER A 148 -0.68 -3.52 4.30
N ALA A 149 -1.73 -2.72 4.43
CA ALA A 149 -3.09 -3.19 4.66
C ALA A 149 -3.73 -3.46 3.31
N VAL A 150 -3.86 -4.74 2.93
CA VAL A 150 -4.34 -5.11 1.59
C VAL A 150 -5.65 -5.87 1.71
N ARG A 151 -6.67 -5.42 0.97
CA ARG A 151 -7.91 -6.18 0.83
C ARG A 151 -7.62 -7.45 0.06
N VAL A 152 -7.69 -8.59 0.74
CA VAL A 152 -7.57 -9.91 0.10
C VAL A 152 -8.91 -10.25 -0.55
N PRO A 153 -9.00 -10.31 -1.89
CA PRO A 153 -10.23 -10.66 -2.57
C PRO A 153 -10.54 -12.15 -2.36
N SER A 154 -11.81 -12.52 -2.48
CA SER A 154 -12.21 -13.93 -2.46
C SER A 154 -11.67 -14.72 -3.67
N SER A 155 -11.25 -14.04 -4.73
CA SER A 155 -10.65 -14.64 -5.91
C SER A 155 -9.79 -13.61 -6.65
N GLY A 156 -8.70 -14.07 -7.26
CA GLY A 156 -7.82 -13.24 -8.09
C GLY A 156 -6.53 -12.84 -7.39
N PRO A 157 -5.53 -12.38 -8.16
CA PRO A 157 -4.25 -11.99 -7.60
C PRO A 157 -4.33 -10.64 -6.88
N VAL A 158 -3.48 -10.44 -5.88
CA VAL A 158 -3.23 -9.14 -5.25
C VAL A 158 -1.87 -8.60 -5.65
N THR A 159 -1.73 -7.27 -5.65
CA THR A 159 -0.42 -6.64 -5.76
C THR A 159 -0.03 -6.05 -4.40
N LEU A 160 1.11 -6.46 -3.86
CA LEU A 160 1.64 -5.93 -2.60
C LEU A 160 2.59 -4.77 -2.89
N PRO A 161 2.36 -3.56 -2.35
CA PRO A 161 3.22 -2.43 -2.61
C PRO A 161 4.49 -2.48 -1.74
N VAL A 162 5.62 -2.13 -2.34
CA VAL A 162 6.83 -1.67 -1.67
C VAL A 162 7.08 -0.20 -2.01
N VAL A 163 7.72 0.54 -1.12
CA VAL A 163 7.95 1.99 -1.31
C VAL A 163 9.35 2.24 -1.84
N ASP A 164 9.47 3.04 -2.90
CA ASP A 164 10.77 3.51 -3.40
C ASP A 164 11.35 4.57 -2.45
N ARG A 165 12.59 4.34 -1.98
CA ARG A 165 13.33 5.27 -1.11
C ARG A 165 13.58 6.61 -1.79
N ASN A 166 13.82 6.61 -3.10
CA ASN A 166 14.10 7.82 -3.85
C ASN A 166 12.86 8.71 -3.95
N VAL A 167 11.66 8.13 -3.97
CA VAL A 167 10.41 8.91 -3.91
C VAL A 167 10.30 9.63 -2.58
N LEU A 168 10.52 8.93 -1.46
CA LEU A 168 10.50 9.54 -0.13
C LEU A 168 11.57 10.63 0.00
N ALA A 169 12.80 10.35 -0.43
CA ALA A 169 13.89 11.33 -0.41
C ALA A 169 13.61 12.54 -1.32
N SER A 170 13.01 12.32 -2.49
CA SER A 170 12.61 13.40 -3.40
C SER A 170 11.53 14.29 -2.78
N ILE A 171 10.47 13.69 -2.21
CA ILE A 171 9.43 14.44 -1.49
C ILE A 171 10.06 15.27 -0.36
N ALA A 172 10.85 14.63 0.51
CA ALA A 172 11.53 15.28 1.63
C ALA A 172 12.44 16.44 1.19
N GLY A 173 13.15 16.30 0.06
CA GLY A 173 14.00 17.35 -0.50
C GLY A 173 13.24 18.53 -1.12
N THR A 174 11.96 18.34 -1.46
CA THR A 174 11.11 19.37 -2.07
C THR A 174 10.21 20.11 -1.07
N LEU A 175 10.24 19.71 0.21
CA LEU A 175 9.45 20.38 1.26
C LEU A 175 9.89 21.84 1.42
N PRO A 176 8.99 22.76 1.82
CA PRO A 176 9.36 24.14 2.12
C PRO A 176 10.50 24.27 3.14
N ALA A 177 10.52 23.41 4.15
CA ALA A 177 11.68 23.15 4.99
C ALA A 177 12.15 21.71 4.73
N PRO A 178 13.16 21.51 3.85
CA PRO A 178 13.63 20.18 3.48
C PRO A 178 14.15 19.40 4.68
N ILE A 179 13.94 18.08 4.65
CA ILE A 179 14.45 17.14 5.65
C ILE A 179 15.33 16.09 4.99
N VAL A 180 16.19 15.45 5.79
CA VAL A 180 16.96 14.27 5.35
C VAL A 180 16.28 13.04 5.90
N VAL A 181 15.79 12.17 5.02
CA VAL A 181 15.11 10.92 5.40
C VAL A 181 16.12 9.95 6.03
N ASP A 182 15.83 9.49 7.25
CA ASP A 182 16.58 8.44 7.94
C ASP A 182 15.95 7.07 7.64
N THR A 183 16.57 6.34 6.70
CA THR A 183 16.09 5.02 6.26
C THR A 183 16.22 3.92 7.32
N THR A 184 16.79 4.21 8.49
CA THR A 184 16.80 3.29 9.63
C THR A 184 15.57 3.45 10.52
N ARG A 185 14.80 4.53 10.35
CA ARG A 185 13.56 4.81 11.08
C ARG A 185 12.34 4.36 10.29
N ALA A 186 11.17 4.40 10.92
CA ALA A 186 9.93 4.03 10.26
C ALA A 186 9.36 5.21 9.46
N HIS A 187 8.69 4.91 8.35
CA HIS A 187 7.99 5.92 7.54
C HIS A 187 6.53 5.51 7.35
N LEU A 188 5.61 6.45 7.42
CA LEU A 188 4.17 6.19 7.27
C LEU A 188 3.61 6.92 6.06
N ILE A 189 2.80 6.23 5.27
CA ILE A 189 2.01 6.76 4.16
C ILE A 189 0.55 6.43 4.49
N ILE A 190 -0.18 7.42 4.96
CA ILE A 190 -1.57 7.28 5.43
C ILE A 190 -2.47 7.97 4.40
N LYS A 191 -3.30 7.18 3.74
CA LYS A 191 -4.36 7.67 2.86
C LYS A 191 -5.66 7.72 3.63
N VAL A 192 -6.41 8.81 3.47
CA VAL A 192 -7.66 9.03 4.16
C VAL A 192 -8.75 9.33 3.15
N SER A 193 -9.87 8.63 3.28
CA SER A 193 -11.02 8.79 2.41
C SER A 193 -12.33 8.86 3.20
N ARG A 194 -13.36 9.38 2.56
CA ARG A 194 -14.76 9.33 3.03
C ARG A 194 -15.64 9.14 1.82
N ASN A 195 -16.53 8.15 1.87
CA ASN A 195 -17.36 7.77 0.72
C ASN A 195 -16.54 7.44 -0.54
N ASN A 196 -15.41 6.74 -0.40
CA ASN A 196 -14.49 6.35 -1.47
C ASN A 196 -13.89 7.55 -2.25
N GLN A 197 -13.84 8.73 -1.63
CA GLN A 197 -13.16 9.90 -2.16
C GLN A 197 -12.08 10.34 -1.16
N PRO A 198 -10.90 10.78 -1.64
CA PRO A 198 -9.90 11.36 -0.76
C PRO A 198 -10.47 12.45 0.14
N LEU A 199 -10.10 12.42 1.42
CA LEU A 199 -10.62 13.33 2.43
C LEU A 199 -9.60 14.43 2.75
N SER A 200 -9.94 15.67 2.40
CA SER A 200 -9.20 16.86 2.82
C SER A 200 -9.57 17.30 4.24
N GLY A 201 -8.71 18.10 4.86
CA GLY A 201 -8.97 18.66 6.18
C GLY A 201 -8.71 17.68 7.34
N VAL A 202 -7.88 16.66 7.14
CA VAL A 202 -7.52 15.68 8.18
C VAL A 202 -6.14 16.00 8.75
N ALA A 203 -6.02 16.03 10.07
CA ALA A 203 -4.77 16.19 10.80
C ALA A 203 -4.39 14.89 11.52
N LEU A 204 -3.09 14.58 11.59
CA LEU A 204 -2.55 13.63 12.55
C LEU A 204 -2.22 14.38 13.85
N THR A 205 -2.91 14.06 14.94
CA THR A 205 -2.78 14.77 16.22
C THR A 205 -2.00 14.01 17.28
N THR A 206 -1.66 12.74 17.02
CA THR A 206 -0.73 11.98 17.87
C THR A 206 0.65 12.63 17.84
N SER A 207 1.21 12.89 19.04
CA SER A 207 2.58 13.39 19.15
C SER A 207 3.59 12.32 18.74
N LEU A 208 4.47 12.67 17.81
CA LEU A 208 5.54 11.81 17.31
C LEU A 208 6.88 12.55 17.44
N PRO A 209 7.52 12.50 18.62
CA PRO A 209 8.77 13.23 18.87
C PRO A 209 9.86 12.85 17.86
N GLY A 210 10.44 13.88 17.22
CA GLY A 210 11.54 13.71 16.26
C GLY A 210 11.13 13.09 14.92
N ALA A 211 9.82 12.96 14.65
CA ALA A 211 9.28 12.64 13.33
C ALA A 211 8.78 13.92 12.65
N GLU A 212 8.84 13.95 11.32
CA GLU A 212 8.27 15.05 10.54
C GLU A 212 6.94 14.62 9.93
N VAL A 213 5.87 15.36 10.22
CA VAL A 213 4.55 15.13 9.62
C VAL A 213 4.36 16.09 8.47
N VAL A 214 3.96 15.55 7.33
CA VAL A 214 3.80 16.30 6.09
C VAL A 214 2.45 15.96 5.49
N TYR A 215 1.77 16.97 4.98
CA TYR A 215 0.42 16.83 4.42
C TYR A 215 0.46 17.11 2.93
N ASP A 216 -0.40 16.42 2.18
CA ASP A 216 -0.58 16.75 0.77
C ASP A 216 -1.15 18.18 0.64
N THR A 217 -0.70 18.90 -0.38
CA THR A 217 -1.30 20.18 -0.81
C THR A 217 -1.96 20.06 -2.20
N GLY A 218 -1.87 18.87 -2.78
CA GLY A 218 -2.32 18.48 -4.12
C GLY A 218 -1.74 17.11 -4.46
N VAL A 219 -2.16 16.52 -5.58
CA VAL A 219 -1.69 15.18 -5.98
C VAL A 219 -0.17 15.19 -6.18
N GLY A 220 0.54 14.44 -5.33
CA GLY A 220 2.01 14.32 -5.37
C GLY A 220 2.76 15.57 -4.87
N LEU A 221 2.07 16.54 -4.27
CA LEU A 221 2.64 17.75 -3.71
C LEU A 221 2.45 17.76 -2.20
N TYR A 222 3.47 18.15 -1.46
CA TYR A 222 3.52 18.01 0.00
C TYR A 222 4.06 19.26 0.69
N SER A 223 3.62 19.50 1.92
CA SER A 223 4.08 20.62 2.75
C SER A 223 4.11 20.25 4.22
N ASN A 224 5.15 20.71 4.92
CA ASN A 224 5.26 20.71 6.39
C ASN A 224 4.91 22.07 7.01
N GLN A 225 4.36 23.00 6.23
CA GLN A 225 3.85 24.29 6.70
C GLN A 225 2.32 24.27 6.89
N THR A 226 1.67 23.17 6.51
CA THR A 226 0.24 22.93 6.75
C THR A 226 0.08 21.81 7.77
N ASN A 227 -1.07 21.76 8.42
CA ASN A 227 -1.40 20.76 9.45
C ASN A 227 -2.65 19.94 9.08
N LEU A 228 -3.08 20.01 7.83
CA LEU A 228 -4.29 19.37 7.32
C LEU A 228 -4.03 18.83 5.91
N THR A 229 -4.59 17.66 5.60
CA THR A 229 -4.59 17.08 4.26
C THR A 229 -5.26 18.01 3.24
N GLY A 230 -4.72 17.98 2.02
CA GLY A 230 -5.27 18.63 0.85
C GLY A 230 -6.23 17.69 0.08
N PRO A 231 -6.47 17.97 -1.22
CA PRO A 231 -7.40 17.20 -2.04
C PRO A 231 -7.02 15.74 -2.27
N ALA A 232 -5.77 15.33 -2.03
CA ALA A 232 -5.34 13.93 -2.20
C ALA A 232 -5.53 13.11 -0.92
N GLY A 233 -5.80 13.74 0.23
CA GLY A 233 -6.08 13.03 1.48
C GLY A 233 -4.91 12.19 1.98
N VAL A 234 -3.67 12.66 1.82
CA VAL A 234 -2.46 11.89 2.16
C VAL A 234 -1.69 12.59 3.27
N ILE A 235 -1.35 11.82 4.31
CA ILE A 235 -0.43 12.21 5.37
C ILE A 235 0.82 11.35 5.24
N LEU A 236 1.98 12.00 5.17
CA LEU A 236 3.27 11.35 5.27
C LEU A 236 3.86 11.63 6.64
N VAL A 237 4.47 10.61 7.23
CA VAL A 237 5.23 10.77 8.46
C VAL A 237 6.61 10.19 8.25
N PHE A 238 7.63 11.05 8.30
CA PHE A 238 9.02 10.65 8.16
C PHE A 238 9.65 10.44 9.53
N ASP A 239 10.62 9.53 9.57
CA ASP A 239 11.52 9.35 10.70
C ASP A 239 10.78 9.08 12.02
N VAL A 240 9.84 8.14 12.02
CA VAL A 240 9.14 7.71 13.24
C VAL A 240 10.05 6.79 14.05
N ASP A 241 10.16 7.05 15.36
CA ASP A 241 10.85 6.13 16.27
C ASP A 241 10.05 4.83 16.44
N ALA A 242 10.69 3.70 16.15
CA ALA A 242 10.07 2.40 16.06
C ALA A 242 11.03 1.26 16.49
N PRO A 243 10.49 0.18 17.06
CA PRO A 243 11.27 -1.02 17.38
C PRO A 243 11.76 -1.75 16.12
N GLN A 244 12.79 -2.61 16.30
CA GLN A 244 13.32 -3.46 15.22
C GLN A 244 12.30 -4.53 14.75
N THR A 245 11.45 -4.97 15.66
CA THR A 245 10.32 -5.88 15.39
C THR A 245 9.04 -5.08 15.28
N ALA A 246 8.17 -5.42 14.32
CA ALA A 246 6.91 -4.70 14.14
C ALA A 246 6.06 -4.66 15.42
N GLU A 247 5.52 -3.49 15.73
CA GLU A 247 4.57 -3.25 16.83
C GLU A 247 3.36 -2.45 16.31
N GLN A 248 2.16 -2.78 16.79
CA GLN A 248 0.97 -1.98 16.50
C GLN A 248 0.94 -0.73 17.38
N ARG A 249 0.97 0.45 16.76
CA ARG A 249 0.81 1.73 17.46
C ARG A 249 -0.50 2.40 17.06
N THR A 250 -1.14 3.02 18.05
CA THR A 250 -2.38 3.77 17.85
C THR A 250 -2.07 5.22 17.50
N PHE A 251 -2.74 5.73 16.47
CA PHE A 251 -2.66 7.12 16.02
C PHE A 251 -4.06 7.74 16.01
N THR A 252 -4.13 9.03 16.27
CA THR A 252 -5.36 9.82 16.30
C THR A 252 -5.36 10.77 15.12
N LEU A 253 -6.36 10.62 14.26
CA LEU A 253 -6.68 11.56 13.20
C LEU A 253 -7.82 12.47 13.64
N THR A 254 -7.80 13.72 13.23
CA THR A 254 -8.88 14.69 13.48
C THR A 254 -9.33 15.28 12.16
N ASP A 255 -10.63 15.25 11.85
CA ASP A 255 -11.17 15.86 10.63
C ASP A 255 -11.49 17.37 10.80
N ALA A 256 -11.95 18.00 9.72
CA ALA A 256 -12.29 19.43 9.71
C ALA A 256 -13.40 19.81 10.71
N ASN A 257 -14.22 18.84 11.15
CA ASN A 257 -15.27 19.02 12.15
C ASN A 257 -14.76 18.79 13.58
N GLN A 258 -13.45 18.62 13.78
CA GLN A 258 -12.83 18.26 15.05
C GLN A 258 -13.24 16.88 15.58
N GLN A 259 -13.75 16.00 14.72
CA GLN A 259 -14.05 14.63 15.10
C GLN A 259 -12.77 13.80 15.12
N GLY A 260 -12.49 13.13 16.24
CA GLY A 260 -11.34 12.26 16.41
C GLY A 260 -11.61 10.82 15.95
N PHE A 261 -10.63 10.23 15.27
CA PHE A 261 -10.64 8.85 14.78
C PHE A 261 -9.36 8.16 15.21
N MET A 262 -9.46 6.95 15.75
CA MET A 262 -8.29 6.15 16.12
C MET A 262 -7.99 5.13 15.03
N ILE A 263 -6.76 5.11 14.54
CA ILE A 263 -6.24 4.12 13.61
C ILE A 263 -5.10 3.34 14.27
N GLN A 264 -4.89 2.10 13.84
CA GLN A 264 -3.75 1.28 14.27
C GLN A 264 -2.87 0.97 13.07
N LEU A 265 -1.58 1.19 13.24
CA LEU A 265 -0.57 0.95 12.21
C LEU A 265 0.57 0.11 12.81
N PRO A 266 1.05 -0.93 12.12
CA PRO A 266 2.33 -1.51 12.43
C PRO A 266 3.41 -0.47 12.18
N ILE A 267 4.39 -0.43 13.06
CA ILE A 267 5.59 0.38 12.88
C ILE A 267 6.81 -0.51 13.11
N GLN A 268 7.83 -0.31 12.31
CA GLN A 268 9.07 -1.07 12.39
C GLN A 268 10.23 -0.22 11.85
N ALA A 269 11.35 -0.23 12.57
CA ALA A 269 12.57 0.44 12.13
C ALA A 269 12.99 -0.05 10.73
N GLY A 270 13.36 0.90 9.87
CA GLY A 270 13.78 0.63 8.49
C GLY A 270 12.68 0.18 7.53
N ALA A 271 11.41 0.32 7.92
CA ALA A 271 10.27 -0.05 7.10
C ALA A 271 9.33 1.13 6.84
N ALA A 272 8.66 1.08 5.68
CA ALA A 272 7.50 1.89 5.40
C ALA A 272 6.22 1.19 5.85
N THR A 273 5.17 1.95 6.14
CA THR A 273 3.81 1.46 6.33
C THR A 273 2.89 2.22 5.40
N VAL A 274 2.12 1.50 4.59
CA VAL A 274 1.17 2.05 3.63
C VAL A 274 -0.23 1.55 3.98
N ALA A 275 -1.15 2.47 4.24
CA ALA A 275 -2.55 2.10 4.50
C ALA A 275 -3.54 3.21 4.13
N GLY A 276 -4.71 2.79 3.64
CA GLY A 276 -5.89 3.64 3.53
C GLY A 276 -6.79 3.49 4.75
N PHE A 277 -7.54 4.55 5.07
CA PHE A 277 -8.59 4.56 6.09
C PHE A 277 -9.80 5.32 5.59
N THR A 278 -10.99 4.76 5.81
CA THR A 278 -12.26 5.44 5.56
C THR A 278 -12.80 6.00 6.87
N LEU A 279 -13.01 7.32 6.96
CA LEU A 279 -13.50 8.04 8.15
C LEU A 279 -14.95 8.50 8.05
#